data_AF-A0A424HJW0-F1
#
_entry.id   AF-A0A424HJW0-F1
#
_cell.length_a   1.000
_cell.length_b   1.000
_cell.length_c   1.000
_cell.angle_alpha   90.00
_cell.angle_beta   90.00
_cell.angle_gamma   90.00
#
_symmetry.space_group_name_H-M   'P 1'
#
loop_
_entity.id
_entity.type
_entity.pdbx_description
1 polymer ?
#
loop_
_entity_poly.entity_id
_entity_poly.type
_entity_poly.pdbx_seq_one_letter_code
_entity_poly.pdbx_strand_id
1 'polypeptide(L)'
;MTSDNLKRWLLLVTLFPFFDVAAAQVVQPIPKTLINTPSKKVEVFSIGYGAGVANYMCFESLKQNLSQSAGNQILGNYKRWINQQNTVKMSYFKQGFNLEVLQFNQAFPSNPCRYKL
;
A
#
# COMPACT_ATOMS: atom_id res chain seq x y z
N MET A 1 -20.25 -60.35 -28.41
CA MET A 1 -19.44 -59.72 -29.47
C MET A 1 -19.92 -58.27 -29.61
N THR A 2 -19.57 -57.40 -28.66
CA THR A 2 -18.43 -56.46 -28.70
C THR A 2 -18.48 -55.49 -29.88
N SER A 3 -19.30 -54.44 -29.72
CA SER A 3 -19.04 -53.13 -30.31
C SER A 3 -18.65 -52.22 -29.14
N ASP A 4 -17.42 -51.71 -29.13
CA ASP A 4 -17.19 -50.26 -29.14
C ASP A 4 -15.72 -49.98 -28.96
N ASN A 5 -15.16 -49.47 -30.05
CA ASN A 5 -13.84 -48.89 -30.16
C ASN A 5 -13.77 -47.63 -29.31
N LEU A 6 -13.40 -47.76 -28.02
CA LEU A 6 -13.05 -46.61 -27.20
C LEU A 6 -11.64 -46.16 -27.54
N LYS A 7 -11.58 -45.35 -28.60
CA LYS A 7 -10.43 -44.56 -29.03
C LYS A 7 -9.75 -43.91 -27.83
N ARG A 8 -8.52 -44.35 -27.56
CA ARG A 8 -7.32 -43.50 -27.38
C ARG A 8 -7.63 -42.08 -27.83
N TRP A 9 -7.50 -41.05 -26.99
CA TRP A 9 -7.02 -39.71 -27.36
C TRP A 9 -7.10 -38.74 -26.16
N LEU A 10 -5.98 -38.04 -25.95
CA LEU A 10 -5.85 -36.72 -25.34
C LEU A 10 -6.00 -36.59 -23.80
N LEU A 11 -4.88 -36.91 -23.14
CA LEU A 11 -4.32 -36.09 -22.06
C LEU A 11 -4.27 -34.62 -22.51
N LEU A 12 -5.15 -33.79 -21.95
CA LEU A 12 -4.98 -32.35 -21.86
C LEU A 12 -5.08 -31.99 -20.38
N VAL A 13 -3.93 -32.02 -19.70
CA VAL A 13 -3.78 -31.32 -18.42
C VAL A 13 -3.79 -29.84 -18.77
N THR A 14 -4.95 -29.21 -18.64
CA THR A 14 -5.06 -27.75 -18.67
C THR A 14 -4.36 -27.22 -17.43
N LEU A 15 -3.10 -26.81 -17.60
CA LEU A 15 -2.44 -25.85 -16.73
C LEU A 15 -3.26 -24.56 -16.80
N PHE A 16 -4.25 -24.43 -15.93
CA PHE A 16 -4.82 -23.13 -15.63
C PHE A 16 -3.71 -22.30 -15.00
N PRO A 17 -3.27 -21.19 -15.60
CA PRO A 17 -2.47 -20.24 -14.87
C PRO A 17 -3.37 -19.77 -13.73
N PHE A 18 -2.99 -20.12 -12.49
CA PHE A 18 -3.44 -19.36 -11.34
C PHE A 18 -2.92 -17.94 -11.56
N PHE A 19 -3.72 -17.11 -12.23
CA PHE A 19 -3.55 -15.68 -12.16
C PHE A 19 -3.80 -15.36 -10.69
N ASP A 20 -2.72 -15.26 -9.93
CA ASP A 20 -2.69 -14.49 -8.70
C ASP A 20 -3.19 -13.11 -9.08
N VAL A 21 -4.49 -12.90 -8.92
CA VAL A 21 -5.06 -11.57 -8.89
C VAL A 21 -4.47 -11.01 -7.61
N ALA A 22 -3.32 -10.36 -7.72
CA ALA A 22 -2.83 -9.45 -6.71
C ALA A 22 -3.97 -8.44 -6.55
N ALA A 23 -4.88 -8.73 -5.63
CA ALA A 23 -5.93 -7.83 -5.25
C ALA A 23 -5.18 -6.60 -4.77
N ALA A 24 -5.08 -5.60 -5.64
CA ALA A 24 -4.64 -4.28 -5.25
C ALA A 24 -5.54 -3.94 -4.08
N GLN A 25 -4.98 -3.99 -2.87
CA GLN A 25 -5.75 -3.73 -1.66
C GLN A 25 -6.39 -2.38 -1.88
N VAL A 26 -7.72 -2.37 -1.96
CA VAL A 26 -8.49 -1.16 -2.18
C VAL A 26 -8.29 -0.34 -0.91
N VAL A 27 -7.25 0.48 -0.93
CA VAL A 27 -6.96 1.45 0.13
C VAL A 27 -8.17 2.35 0.17
N GLN A 28 -8.87 2.34 1.30
CA GLN A 28 -10.02 3.22 1.45
C GLN A 28 -9.53 4.66 1.30
N PRO A 29 -10.19 5.48 0.44
CA PRO A 29 -9.77 6.86 0.28
C PRO A 29 -9.86 7.57 1.63
N ILE A 30 -8.83 8.33 1.97
CA ILE A 30 -8.79 9.10 3.22
C ILE A 30 -10.07 9.94 3.32
N PRO A 31 -10.87 9.78 4.40
CA PRO A 31 -12.08 10.55 4.61
C PRO A 31 -11.79 12.05 4.53
N LYS A 32 -12.55 12.75 3.67
CA LYS A 32 -12.38 14.20 3.45
C LYS A 32 -12.54 15.01 4.74
N THR A 33 -13.28 14.49 5.73
CA THR A 33 -13.49 15.11 7.05
C THR A 33 -12.24 15.12 7.93
N LEU A 34 -11.28 14.21 7.67
CA LEU A 34 -10.01 14.14 8.40
C LEU A 34 -8.93 15.04 7.80
N ILE A 35 -9.20 15.60 6.61
CA ILE A 35 -8.30 16.51 5.91
C ILE A 35 -8.91 17.91 6.03
N ASN A 36 -8.38 18.76 6.91
CA ASN A 36 -8.67 20.19 6.84
C ASN A 36 -8.40 20.66 5.41
N THR A 37 -9.44 21.09 4.70
CA THR A 37 -9.42 21.26 3.25
C THR A 37 -8.23 22.14 2.86
N PRO A 38 -7.20 21.58 2.20
CA PRO A 38 -6.00 22.33 1.95
C PRO A 38 -6.29 23.37 0.86
N SER A 39 -5.96 24.62 1.13
CA SER A 39 -6.32 25.75 0.26
C SER A 39 -5.50 25.77 -1.04
N LYS A 40 -4.42 24.97 -1.12
CA LYS A 40 -3.44 24.98 -2.22
C LYS A 40 -3.09 23.58 -2.70
N LYS A 41 -2.85 23.46 -4.02
CA LYS A 41 -2.47 22.20 -4.71
C LYS A 41 -1.25 21.49 -4.07
N VAL A 42 -0.27 22.26 -3.59
CA VAL A 42 0.94 21.74 -2.92
C VAL A 42 0.60 21.01 -1.61
N GLU A 43 -0.40 21.48 -0.88
CA GLU A 43 -0.79 20.92 0.41
C GLU A 43 -1.51 19.57 0.20
N VAL A 44 -2.48 19.53 -0.73
CA VAL A 44 -3.17 18.28 -1.13
C VAL A 44 -2.16 17.26 -1.66
N PHE A 45 -1.22 17.69 -2.51
CA PHE A 45 -0.17 16.82 -3.03
C PHE A 45 0.70 16.25 -1.90
N SER A 46 1.12 17.09 -0.96
CA SER A 46 1.94 16.67 0.18
C SER A 46 1.21 15.65 1.06
N ILE A 47 -0.09 15.87 1.33
CA ILE A 47 -0.93 14.91 2.07
C ILE A 47 -1.01 13.57 1.35
N GLY A 48 -1.36 13.57 0.06
CA GLY A 48 -1.45 12.34 -0.72
C GLY A 48 -0.13 11.57 -0.78
N TYR A 49 0.98 12.30 -0.87
CA TYR A 49 2.32 11.71 -0.87
C TYR A 49 2.65 11.05 0.48
N GLY A 50 2.33 11.71 1.59
CA GLY A 50 2.47 11.15 2.93
C GLY A 50 1.65 9.89 3.14
N ALA A 51 0.40 9.90 2.69
CA ALA A 51 -0.48 8.75 2.73
C ALA A 51 0.06 7.57 1.94
N GLY A 52 0.50 7.80 0.69
CA GLY A 52 1.08 6.73 -0.14
C GLY A 52 2.31 6.06 0.48
N VAL A 53 3.21 6.86 1.09
CA VAL A 53 4.38 6.32 1.79
C VAL A 53 3.97 5.48 3.00
N ALA A 54 3.06 5.98 3.84
CA ALA A 54 2.54 5.20 4.98
C ALA A 54 1.91 3.88 4.52
N ASN A 55 1.07 3.94 3.49
CA ASN A 55 0.37 2.77 2.96
C ASN A 55 1.36 1.68 2.53
N TYR A 56 2.33 2.05 1.69
CA TYR A 56 3.39 1.14 1.25
C TYR A 56 4.13 0.53 2.44
N MET A 57 4.58 1.36 3.38
CA MET A 57 5.38 0.89 4.51
C MET A 57 4.59 -0.05 5.42
N CYS A 58 3.34 0.27 5.70
CA CYS A 58 2.49 -0.55 6.56
C CYS A 58 2.17 -1.90 5.91
N PHE A 59 1.85 -1.94 4.62
CA PHE A 59 1.57 -3.19 3.91
C PHE A 59 2.80 -4.06 3.71
N GLU A 60 3.95 -3.48 3.36
CA GLU A 60 5.18 -4.27 3.23
C GLU A 60 5.66 -4.78 4.60
N SER A 61 5.42 -4.03 5.68
CA SER A 61 5.67 -4.52 7.03
C SER A 61 4.71 -5.63 7.44
N LEU A 62 3.43 -5.55 7.05
CA LEU A 62 2.44 -6.61 7.30
C LEU A 62 2.84 -7.92 6.61
N LYS A 63 3.37 -7.84 5.40
CA LYS A 63 3.91 -8.97 4.64
C LYS A 63 5.28 -9.46 5.14
N GLN A 64 5.85 -8.81 6.15
CA GLN A 64 7.21 -9.06 6.66
C GLN A 64 8.34 -8.80 5.63
N ASN A 65 8.04 -8.08 4.55
CA ASN A 65 9.02 -7.68 3.54
C ASN A 65 9.82 -6.44 3.96
N LEU A 66 9.28 -5.64 4.88
CA LEU A 66 9.92 -4.43 5.37
C LEU A 66 10.15 -4.49 6.88
N SER A 67 11.42 -4.61 7.27
CA SER A 67 11.81 -4.51 8.68
C SER A 67 11.67 -3.09 9.21
N GLN A 68 11.48 -2.94 10.53
CA GLN A 68 11.39 -1.63 11.18
C GLN A 68 12.61 -0.75 10.90
N SER A 69 13.81 -1.33 10.88
CA SER A 69 15.06 -0.60 10.61
C SER A 69 15.09 -0.05 9.20
N ALA A 70 14.77 -0.89 8.20
CA ALA A 70 14.70 -0.47 6.80
C ALA A 70 13.62 0.60 6.60
N GLY A 71 12.45 0.44 7.22
CA GLY A 71 11.41 1.45 7.16
C GLY A 71 11.81 2.78 7.80
N ASN A 72 12.53 2.76 8.93
CA ASN A 72 13.08 3.98 9.54
C ASN A 72 14.10 4.68 8.63
N GLN A 73 14.91 3.92 7.90
CA GLN A 73 15.83 4.49 6.90
C GLN A 73 15.07 5.15 5.74
N ILE A 74 14.02 4.51 5.23
CA ILE A 74 13.13 5.08 4.20
C ILE A 74 12.56 6.43 4.68
N LEU A 75 12.06 6.50 5.92
CA LEU A 75 11.54 7.74 6.49
C LEU A 75 12.64 8.81 6.63
N GLY A 76 13.84 8.43 7.04
CA GLY A 76 14.99 9.33 7.09
C GLY A 76 15.34 9.91 5.71
N ASN A 77 15.23 9.09 4.65
CA ASN A 77 15.47 9.53 3.27
C ASN A 77 14.39 10.52 2.80
N TYR A 78 13.11 10.23 3.05
CA TYR A 78 12.03 11.16 2.72
C TYR A 78 12.15 12.47 3.49
N LYS A 79 12.53 12.44 4.78
CA LYS A 79 12.78 13.67 5.56
C LYS A 79 13.84 14.56 4.91
N ARG A 80 14.96 13.96 4.48
CA ARG A 80 16.02 14.70 3.78
C ARG A 80 15.58 15.22 2.41
N TRP A 81 14.91 14.38 1.62
CA TRP A 81 14.44 14.76 0.30
C TRP A 81 13.42 15.90 0.36
N ILE A 82 12.42 15.84 1.24
CA ILE A 82 11.39 16.87 1.40
C ILE A 82 12.01 18.22 1.81
N ASN A 83 13.04 18.21 2.66
CA ASN A 83 13.74 19.44 3.06
C ASN A 83 14.41 20.15 1.87
N GLN A 84 14.61 19.45 0.74
CA GLN A 84 15.18 20.01 -0.50
C GLN A 84 14.10 20.39 -1.53
N GLN A 85 12.82 20.12 -1.25
CA GLN A 85 11.73 20.38 -2.19
C GLN A 85 10.98 21.69 -1.89
N ASN A 86 10.64 22.43 -2.95
CA ASN A 86 9.71 23.55 -2.87
C ASN A 86 8.24 23.12 -2.97
N THR A 87 8.01 21.95 -3.57
CA THR A 87 6.70 21.43 -3.98
C THR A 87 6.09 20.45 -2.98
N VAL A 88 6.82 20.07 -1.93
CA VAL A 88 6.32 19.21 -0.84
C VAL A 88 6.58 19.90 0.49
N LYS A 89 5.58 19.90 1.37
CA LYS A 89 5.66 20.49 2.71
C LYS A 89 5.57 19.40 3.76
N MET A 90 6.56 19.34 4.64
CA MET A 90 6.69 18.30 5.66
C MET A 90 5.47 18.21 6.60
N SER A 91 4.86 19.34 6.97
CA SER A 91 3.69 19.36 7.84
C SER A 91 2.50 18.58 7.25
N TYR A 92 2.19 18.85 5.99
CA TYR A 92 1.11 18.20 5.24
C TYR A 92 1.45 16.75 4.88
N PHE A 93 2.71 16.47 4.56
CA PHE A 93 3.20 15.09 4.39
C PHE A 93 2.99 14.27 5.67
N LYS A 94 3.39 14.80 6.83
CA LYS A 94 3.17 14.15 8.12
C LYS A 94 1.69 13.96 8.44
N GLN A 95 0.83 14.92 8.08
CA GLN A 95 -0.61 14.78 8.24
C GLN A 95 -1.15 13.58 7.45
N GLY A 96 -0.84 13.50 6.15
CA GLY A 96 -1.26 12.36 5.31
C GLY A 96 -0.72 11.03 5.80
N PHE A 97 0.55 10.98 6.19
CA PHE A 97 1.18 9.78 6.73
C PHE A 97 0.48 9.28 7.99
N ASN A 98 0.23 10.17 8.96
CA ASN A 98 -0.41 9.79 10.22
C ASN A 98 -1.87 9.34 10.02
N LEU A 99 -2.60 9.97 9.10
CA LEU A 99 -3.97 9.58 8.76
C LEU A 99 -4.03 8.16 8.19
N GLU A 100 -3.11 7.84 7.29
CA GLU A 100 -3.04 6.51 6.70
C GLU A 100 -2.62 5.45 7.73
N VAL A 101 -1.62 5.73 8.58
CA VAL A 101 -1.25 4.81 9.67
C VAL A 101 -2.42 4.56 10.61
N LEU A 102 -3.20 5.60 10.95
CA LEU A 102 -4.39 5.46 11.78
C LEU A 102 -5.43 4.54 11.12
N GLN A 103 -5.74 4.77 9.84
CA GLN A 103 -6.71 3.96 9.09
C GLN A 103 -6.25 2.52 8.92
N PHE A 104 -4.96 2.32 8.61
CA PHE A 104 -4.36 1.00 8.55
C PHE A 104 -4.52 0.25 9.88
N ASN A 105 -4.23 0.90 11.00
CA ASN A 105 -4.33 0.27 12.32
C ASN A 105 -5.78 -0.05 12.73
N GLN A 106 -6.76 0.70 12.22
CA GLN A 106 -8.18 0.37 12.37
C GLN A 106 -8.57 -0.85 11.54
N ALA A 107 -8.01 -1.00 10.32
CA ALA A 107 -8.28 -2.13 9.44
C ALA A 107 -7.55 -3.42 9.87
N PHE A 108 -6.35 -3.30 10.46
CA PHE A 108 -5.50 -4.42 10.86
C PHE A 108 -5.13 -4.35 12.36
N PRO A 109 -6.10 -4.46 13.28
CA PRO A 109 -5.86 -4.24 14.71
C PRO A 109 -4.87 -5.24 15.34
N SER A 110 -4.80 -6.47 14.82
CA SER A 110 -3.86 -7.50 15.30
C SER A 110 -2.43 -7.30 14.82
N ASN A 111 -2.21 -6.50 13.77
CA ASN A 111 -0.91 -6.24 13.16
C ASN A 111 -0.73 -4.73 12.92
N PRO A 112 -0.69 -3.92 14.00
CA PRO A 112 -0.63 -2.48 13.86
C PRO A 112 0.69 -2.06 13.20
N CYS A 113 0.59 -1.17 12.22
CA CYS A 113 1.70 -0.43 11.67
C CYS A 113 2.29 0.50 12.74
N ARG A 114 3.61 0.35 12.97
CA ARG A 114 4.33 1.04 14.07
C ARG A 114 5.23 2.18 13.59
N TYR A 115 5.20 2.52 12.30
CA TYR A 115 5.97 3.62 11.76
C TYR A 115 5.42 4.97 12.22
N LYS A 116 6.33 5.92 12.48
CA LYS A 116 6.03 7.25 13.00
C LYS A 116 6.95 8.28 12.35
N LEU A 117 6.42 9.49 12.12
CA LEU A 117 7.12 10.58 11.43
C LEU A 117 7.43 11.77 12.34
#